data_AF-A0A1S8WMT0-F1
#
_entry.id   AF-A0A1S8WMT0-F1
#
_cell.length_a   1.000
_cell.length_b   1.000
_cell.length_c   1.000
_cell.angle_alpha   90.00
_cell.angle_beta   90.00
_cell.angle_gamma   90.00
#
_symmetry.space_group_name_H-M   'P 1'
#
loop_
_entity.id
_entity.type
_entity.pdbx_description
1 polymer ?
#
loop_
_entity_poly.entity_id
_entity_poly.type
_entity_poly.pdbx_seq_one_letter_code
_entity_poly.pdbx_strand_id
1 'polypeptide(L)'
;EQVLEPSERGSVAVRLAHAEAQLVSEMREFLEKHGVNLDAFDDPESSDNSRSGRRDRLEAKAAGTLRQLSGTAFLIKNLPAGTTALEVRELLNRYSKSARSEDSQTLTTSRIRPTLVIVPPLGITAIVEFALPQQARLMYRYLAYEPY
;
A
#
# COMPACT_ATOMS: atom_id res chain seq x y z
N GLU A 1 16.06 -28.64 -2.72
CA GLU A 1 16.12 -28.90 -1.26
C GLU A 1 17.53 -29.30 -0.90
N GLN A 2 18.28 -28.42 -0.23
CA GLN A 2 19.59 -28.76 0.32
C GLN A 2 19.54 -28.45 1.81
N VAL A 3 19.65 -29.51 2.58
CA VAL A 3 19.53 -29.57 4.03
C VAL A 3 20.66 -28.75 4.64
N LEU A 4 20.29 -27.82 5.53
CA LEU A 4 21.19 -26.89 6.20
C LEU A 4 22.11 -27.67 7.14
N GLU A 5 23.41 -27.67 6.87
CA GLU A 5 24.40 -28.19 7.81
C GLU A 5 24.40 -27.36 9.12
N PRO A 6 24.40 -28.00 10.31
CA PRO A 6 24.28 -27.30 11.59
C PRO A 6 25.63 -26.86 12.17
N SER A 7 26.73 -26.95 11.41
CA SER A 7 28.08 -26.65 11.88
C SER A 7 28.55 -25.31 11.33
N GLU A 8 28.12 -24.24 12.01
CA GLU A 8 28.87 -23.02 12.36
C GLU A 8 27.92 -21.82 12.55
N ARG A 9 27.83 -21.35 13.80
CA ARG A 9 27.27 -20.05 14.25
C ARG A 9 25.77 -19.82 13.99
N GLY A 10 24.97 -20.27 14.96
CA GLY A 10 23.55 -19.92 15.14
C GLY A 10 22.56 -20.84 14.44
N SER A 11 21.40 -21.10 15.06
CA SER A 11 20.30 -21.84 14.44
C SER A 11 19.78 -21.09 13.20
N VAL A 12 19.31 -21.83 12.19
CA VAL A 12 18.64 -21.28 10.98
C VAL A 12 17.55 -20.29 11.38
N ALA A 13 16.79 -20.61 12.43
CA ALA A 13 15.74 -19.74 12.96
C ALA A 13 16.30 -18.40 13.47
N VAL A 14 17.49 -18.39 14.06
CA VAL A 14 18.14 -17.17 14.56
C VAL A 14 18.59 -16.28 13.40
N ARG A 15 19.16 -16.88 12.34
CA ARG A 15 19.54 -16.12 11.14
C ARG A 15 18.33 -15.54 10.43
N LEU A 16 17.24 -16.31 10.32
CA LEU A 16 15.99 -15.84 9.75
C LEU A 16 15.42 -14.67 10.57
N ALA A 17 15.36 -14.80 11.89
CA ALA A 17 14.90 -13.73 12.77
C ALA A 17 15.76 -12.47 12.67
N HIS A 18 17.08 -12.62 12.56
CA HIS A 18 17.98 -11.48 12.40
C HIS A 18 17.80 -10.79 11.03
N ALA A 19 17.64 -11.57 9.96
CA ALA A 19 17.36 -11.05 8.63
C ALA A 19 16.00 -10.32 8.56
N GLU A 20 14.96 -10.87 9.21
CA GLU A 20 13.65 -10.23 9.30
C GLU A 20 13.72 -8.91 10.06
N ALA A 21 14.40 -8.89 11.22
CA ALA A 21 14.58 -7.68 12.01
C ALA A 21 15.32 -6.58 11.23
N GLN A 22 16.37 -6.95 10.48
CA GLN A 22 17.10 -6.03 9.64
C GLN A 22 16.20 -5.44 8.54
N LEU A 23 15.44 -6.29 7.85
CA LEU A 23 14.52 -5.88 6.78
C LEU A 23 13.43 -4.93 7.30
N VAL A 24 12.91 -5.18 8.51
CA VAL A 24 11.95 -4.30 9.17
C VAL A 24 12.58 -2.94 9.50
N SER A 25 13.81 -2.92 10.03
CA SER A 25 14.54 -1.67 10.33
C SER A 25 14.77 -0.84 9.07
N GLU A 26 15.28 -1.45 8.00
CA GLU A 26 15.53 -0.79 6.72
C GLU A 26 14.24 -0.21 6.13
N MET A 27 13.12 -0.95 6.23
CA MET A 27 11.83 -0.48 5.75
C MET A 27 11.30 0.70 6.59
N ARG A 28 11.45 0.63 7.92
CA ARG A 28 11.07 1.71 8.85
C ARG A 28 11.80 3.01 8.50
N GLU A 29 13.13 2.95 8.45
CA GLU A 29 14.00 4.08 8.14
C GLU A 29 13.69 4.66 6.75
N PHE A 30 13.46 3.78 5.76
CA PHE A 30 13.11 4.22 4.42
C PHE A 30 11.79 5.00 4.40
N LEU A 31 10.74 4.49 5.06
CA LEU A 31 9.43 5.13 5.08
C LEU A 31 9.48 6.48 5.80
N GLU A 32 10.13 6.54 6.96
CA GLU A 32 10.32 7.78 7.73
C GLU A 32 11.08 8.84 6.91
N LYS A 33 12.16 8.44 6.22
CA LYS A 33 12.92 9.32 5.32
C LYS A 33 12.08 9.89 4.17
N HIS A 34 11.06 9.17 3.73
CA HIS A 34 10.13 9.62 2.69
C HIS A 34 8.90 10.36 3.26
N GLY A 35 8.94 10.74 4.54
CA GLY A 35 7.91 11.55 5.19
C GLY A 35 6.70 10.75 5.67
N VAL A 36 6.79 9.42 5.73
CA VAL A 36 5.72 8.58 6.29
C VAL A 36 5.86 8.57 7.81
N ASN A 37 4.86 9.10 8.51
CA ASN A 37 4.78 9.01 9.97
C ASN A 37 4.25 7.63 10.39
N LEU A 38 5.10 6.83 11.03
CA LEU A 38 4.76 5.47 11.46
C LEU A 38 4.05 5.44 12.81
N ASP A 39 4.24 6.47 13.63
CA ASP A 39 3.65 6.58 14.96
C ASP A 39 2.26 7.26 14.92
N ALA A 40 1.74 7.53 13.70
CA ALA A 40 0.46 8.22 13.49
C ALA A 40 -0.76 7.49 14.10
N PHE A 41 -0.61 6.22 14.46
CA PHE A 41 -1.66 5.38 15.06
C PHE A 41 -1.36 4.97 16.51
N ASP A 42 -0.22 5.39 17.07
CA ASP A 42 0.19 5.03 18.43
C ASP A 42 -0.44 5.94 19.50
N ASP A 43 -1.20 6.95 19.08
CA ASP A 43 -1.88 7.88 19.96
C ASP A 43 -3.10 7.19 20.63
N PRO A 44 -3.06 6.90 21.94
CA PRO A 44 -4.11 6.15 22.62
C PRO A 44 -5.46 6.87 22.60
N GLU A 45 -5.49 8.20 22.45
CA GLU A 45 -6.72 8.99 22.33
C GLU A 45 -7.43 8.79 20.98
N SER A 46 -6.71 8.36 19.94
CA SER A 46 -7.31 7.98 18.64
C SER A 46 -7.86 6.55 18.61
N SER A 47 -7.49 5.73 19.61
CA SER A 47 -7.79 4.29 19.67
C SER A 47 -9.18 3.96 20.26
N ASP A 48 -9.85 4.93 20.89
CA ASP A 48 -11.19 4.72 21.45
C ASP A 48 -12.30 4.76 20.39
N ASN A 49 -11.98 5.23 19.17
CA ASN A 49 -12.89 5.24 18.01
C ASN A 49 -12.60 4.15 16.95
N SER A 50 -11.59 3.30 17.10
CA SER A 50 -11.18 2.34 16.05
C SER A 50 -11.25 0.85 16.42
N ARG A 51 -11.70 0.52 17.64
CA ARG A 51 -11.87 -0.87 18.11
C ARG A 51 -13.16 -1.52 17.58
N SER A 52 -13.24 -1.77 16.29
CA SER A 52 -13.99 -2.93 15.79
C SER A 52 -13.47 -3.36 14.43
N GLY A 53 -12.46 -4.22 14.45
CA GLY A 53 -12.16 -5.14 13.35
C GLY A 53 -13.12 -6.34 13.32
N ARG A 54 -14.40 -6.17 13.68
CA ARG A 54 -15.41 -7.21 13.47
C ARG A 54 -16.26 -6.86 12.27
N ARG A 55 -16.05 -7.69 11.25
CA ARG A 55 -16.86 -7.87 10.05
C ARG A 55 -18.34 -7.87 10.43
N ASP A 56 -19.09 -6.82 10.08
CA ASP A 56 -20.44 -7.03 9.57
C ASP A 56 -20.87 -5.90 8.62
N ARG A 57 -21.40 -6.31 7.47
CA ARG A 57 -21.54 -5.49 6.24
C ARG A 57 -22.64 -4.43 6.33
N LEU A 58 -23.33 -4.34 7.47
CA LEU A 58 -24.47 -3.45 7.71
C LEU A 58 -24.09 -2.15 8.45
N GLU A 59 -22.93 -2.09 9.13
CA GLU A 59 -22.51 -0.89 9.89
C GLU A 59 -21.97 0.26 9.02
N ALA A 60 -21.60 -0.01 7.77
CA ALA A 60 -21.08 1.01 6.84
C ALA A 60 -22.08 2.11 6.44
N LYS A 61 -23.34 2.02 6.90
CA LYS A 61 -24.38 3.04 6.68
C LYS A 61 -24.60 3.98 7.87
N ALA A 62 -23.93 3.78 8.99
CA ALA A 62 -23.98 4.72 10.10
C ALA A 62 -23.01 5.89 9.84
N ALA A 63 -23.50 7.13 9.94
CA ALA A 63 -22.71 8.36 9.75
C ALA A 63 -21.53 8.54 10.73
N GLY A 64 -21.28 7.57 11.61
CA GLY A 64 -20.21 7.56 12.62
C GLY A 64 -19.05 6.58 12.36
N THR A 65 -19.10 5.71 11.33
CA THR A 65 -17.98 4.79 11.02
C THR A 65 -17.06 5.34 9.93
N LEU A 66 -16.61 6.60 10.07
CA LEU A 66 -15.45 7.11 9.33
C LEU A 66 -14.18 6.53 9.95
N ARG A 67 -13.89 5.25 9.67
CA ARG A 67 -12.54 4.71 9.88
C ARG A 67 -11.59 5.57 9.05
N GLN A 68 -10.55 6.14 9.65
CA GLN A 68 -9.54 7.04 9.06
C GLN A 68 -8.84 6.41 7.82
N LEU A 69 -9.55 6.30 6.71
CA LEU A 69 -9.00 5.87 5.44
C LEU A 69 -8.76 7.11 4.61
N SER A 70 -7.52 7.25 4.11
CA SER A 70 -7.21 8.32 3.16
C SER A 70 -8.11 8.18 1.93
N GLY A 71 -8.73 9.28 1.52
CA GLY A 71 -9.47 9.34 0.27
C GLY A 71 -8.56 9.42 -0.95
N THR A 72 -7.30 9.81 -0.77
CA THR A 72 -6.35 10.16 -1.84
C THR A 72 -5.19 9.18 -1.96
N ALA A 73 -4.91 8.38 -0.93
CA ALA A 73 -3.79 7.47 -0.88
C ALA A 73 -4.20 6.02 -0.62
N PHE A 74 -3.48 5.08 -1.20
CA PHE A 74 -3.67 3.64 -0.95
C PHE A 74 -2.36 2.86 -1.12
N LEU A 75 -2.36 1.62 -0.62
CA LEU A 75 -1.23 0.69 -0.69
C LEU A 75 -1.46 -0.35 -1.80
N ILE A 76 -0.47 -0.51 -2.67
CA ILE A 76 -0.38 -1.62 -3.62
C ILE A 76 0.46 -2.72 -2.99
N LYS A 77 -0.08 -3.94 -2.95
CA LYS A 77 0.61 -5.15 -2.50
C LYS A 77 0.83 -6.10 -3.68
N ASN A 78 1.67 -7.11 -3.48
CA ASN A 78 1.95 -8.17 -4.45
C ASN A 78 2.59 -7.65 -5.75
N LEU A 79 3.44 -6.62 -5.64
CA LEU A 79 4.28 -6.22 -6.76
C LEU A 79 5.38 -7.26 -6.98
N PRO A 80 5.82 -7.48 -8.24
CA PRO A 80 7.02 -8.26 -8.52
C PRO A 80 8.22 -7.75 -7.70
N ALA A 81 9.04 -8.66 -7.17
CA ALA A 81 10.22 -8.27 -6.41
C ALA A 81 11.15 -7.38 -7.25
N GLY A 82 11.66 -6.32 -6.63
CA GLY A 82 12.51 -5.34 -7.31
C GLY A 82 11.76 -4.30 -8.16
N THR A 83 10.42 -4.23 -8.10
CA THR A 83 9.68 -3.19 -8.82
C THR A 83 10.13 -1.80 -8.35
N THR A 84 10.38 -0.91 -9.31
CA THR A 84 10.82 0.47 -9.08
C THR A 84 9.65 1.45 -9.06
N ALA A 85 9.86 2.64 -8.51
CA ALA A 85 8.84 3.72 -8.54
C ALA A 85 8.45 4.13 -9.98
N LEU A 86 9.36 4.01 -10.95
CA LEU A 86 9.08 4.27 -12.37
C LEU A 86 8.13 3.22 -12.96
N GLU A 87 8.36 1.95 -12.66
CA GLU A 87 7.50 0.86 -13.12
C GLU A 87 6.10 0.94 -12.49
N VAL A 88 6.00 1.30 -11.21
CA VAL A 88 4.70 1.59 -10.58
C VAL A 88 3.97 2.73 -11.30
N ARG A 89 4.68 3.82 -11.62
CA ARG A 89 4.08 4.93 -12.38
C ARG A 89 3.60 4.50 -13.76
N GLU A 90 4.36 3.66 -14.46
CA GLU A 90 3.96 3.16 -15.78
C GLU A 90 2.80 2.17 -15.69
N LEU A 91 2.75 1.32 -14.65
CA LEU A 91 1.60 0.48 -14.35
C LEU A 91 0.33 1.32 -14.20
N LEU A 92 0.36 2.35 -13.35
CA LEU A 92 -0.76 3.27 -13.14
C LEU A 92 -1.15 4.01 -14.43
N ASN A 93 -0.16 4.41 -15.24
CA ASN A 93 -0.39 5.06 -16.52
C ASN A 93 -1.15 4.14 -17.49
N ARG A 94 -0.80 2.84 -17.56
CA ARG A 94 -1.52 1.87 -18.40
C ARG A 94 -2.99 1.74 -17.99
N TYR A 95 -3.26 1.54 -16.71
CA TYR A 95 -4.64 1.46 -16.21
C TYR A 95 -5.42 2.76 -16.41
N SER A 96 -4.76 3.93 -16.28
CA SER A 96 -5.43 5.21 -16.55
C SER A 96 -5.87 5.37 -18.01
N LYS A 97 -5.17 4.74 -18.95
CA LYS A 97 -5.56 4.73 -20.37
C LYS A 97 -6.75 3.82 -20.60
N SER A 98 -6.75 2.63 -19.98
CA SER A 98 -7.89 1.71 -20.02
C SER A 98 -9.17 2.36 -19.46
N ALA A 99 -9.04 3.08 -18.33
CA ALA A 99 -10.15 3.79 -17.70
C ALA A 99 -10.82 4.83 -18.61
N ARG A 100 -10.04 5.52 -19.44
CA ARG A 100 -10.53 6.52 -20.40
C ARG A 100 -11.30 5.91 -21.56
N SER A 101 -11.03 4.65 -21.89
CA SER A 101 -11.64 3.96 -23.02
C SER A 101 -13.08 3.54 -22.73
N GLU A 102 -13.43 3.30 -21.46
CA GLU A 102 -14.77 2.87 -21.04
C GLU A 102 -15.70 4.07 -20.77
N ASP A 103 -15.18 5.17 -20.24
CA ASP A 103 -15.96 6.37 -19.88
C ASP A 103 -15.78 7.51 -20.91
N SER A 104 -16.35 7.36 -22.10
CA SER A 104 -16.27 8.34 -23.21
C SER A 104 -16.97 9.69 -22.99
N GLN A 105 -17.49 10.02 -21.79
CA GLN A 105 -18.34 11.22 -21.60
C GLN A 105 -17.97 12.18 -20.47
N THR A 106 -16.84 12.03 -19.77
CA THR A 106 -16.42 13.06 -18.79
C THR A 106 -15.10 13.74 -19.18
N LEU A 107 -15.26 14.94 -19.77
CA LEU A 107 -14.24 15.96 -20.07
C LEU A 107 -13.45 16.47 -18.83
N THR A 108 -13.62 15.84 -17.67
CA THR A 108 -12.93 16.16 -16.40
C THR A 108 -11.69 15.30 -16.15
N THR A 109 -11.35 14.38 -17.07
CA THR A 109 -10.23 13.44 -16.90
C THR A 109 -8.89 14.10 -17.26
N SER A 110 -8.54 15.17 -16.54
CA SER A 110 -7.15 15.63 -16.39
C SER A 110 -6.24 14.41 -16.22
N ARG A 111 -5.04 14.44 -16.82
CA ARG A 111 -4.07 13.32 -16.80
C ARG A 111 -4.02 12.70 -15.40
N ILE A 112 -4.58 11.50 -15.25
CA ILE A 112 -4.56 10.77 -13.98
C ILE A 112 -3.11 10.38 -13.75
N ARG A 113 -2.50 11.02 -12.76
CA ARG A 113 -1.11 10.86 -12.39
C ARG A 113 -1.02 10.92 -10.87
N PRO A 114 -0.30 9.98 -10.24
CA PRO A 114 -0.06 10.07 -8.82
C PRO A 114 0.82 11.29 -8.51
N THR A 115 0.51 11.98 -7.42
CA THR A 115 1.36 13.04 -6.85
C THR A 115 2.57 12.44 -6.15
N LEU A 116 2.38 11.31 -5.48
CA LEU A 116 3.41 10.62 -4.73
C LEU A 116 3.41 9.12 -5.05
N VAL A 117 4.60 8.56 -5.19
CA VAL A 117 4.82 7.11 -5.31
C VAL A 117 6.04 6.77 -4.47
N ILE A 118 5.82 6.03 -3.39
CA ILE A 118 6.88 5.53 -2.50
C ILE A 118 6.94 4.02 -2.68
N VAL A 119 8.12 3.51 -3.05
CA VAL A 119 8.38 2.09 -3.20
C VAL A 119 9.51 1.68 -2.27
N PRO A 120 9.26 0.88 -1.23
CA PRO A 120 10.29 0.39 -0.32
C PRO A 120 11.35 -0.46 -1.04
N PRO A 121 12.54 -0.66 -0.44
CA PRO A 121 13.71 -1.26 -1.11
C PRO A 121 13.47 -2.63 -1.79
N LEU A 122 12.59 -3.46 -1.23
CA LEU A 122 12.25 -4.76 -1.80
C LEU A 122 11.40 -4.68 -3.09
N GLY A 123 10.75 -3.56 -3.33
CA GLY A 123 9.89 -3.35 -4.50
C GLY A 123 8.62 -4.19 -4.53
N ILE A 124 8.24 -4.85 -3.44
CA ILE A 124 7.04 -5.74 -3.37
C ILE A 124 5.75 -5.01 -2.97
N THR A 125 5.86 -3.76 -2.53
CA THR A 125 4.74 -2.89 -2.14
C THR A 125 4.98 -1.47 -2.62
N ALA A 126 3.91 -0.67 -2.73
CA ALA A 126 4.03 0.76 -3.03
C ALA A 126 2.91 1.57 -2.38
N ILE A 127 3.24 2.70 -1.77
CA ILE A 127 2.27 3.70 -1.33
C ILE A 127 2.11 4.70 -2.47
N VAL A 128 0.87 4.96 -2.86
CA VAL A 128 0.54 5.88 -3.95
C VAL A 128 -0.48 6.89 -3.49
N GLU A 129 -0.28 8.15 -3.87
CA GLU A 129 -1.19 9.25 -3.58
C GLU A 129 -1.59 9.98 -4.85
N PHE A 130 -2.83 10.46 -4.89
CA PHE A 130 -3.38 11.29 -5.96
C PHE A 130 -3.84 12.64 -5.44
N ALA A 131 -3.84 13.64 -6.32
CA ALA A 131 -4.36 14.97 -5.98
C ALA A 131 -5.86 14.97 -5.65
N LEU A 132 -6.64 14.05 -6.24
CA LEU A 132 -8.10 14.01 -6.10
C LEU A 132 -8.58 12.63 -5.63
N PRO A 133 -9.51 12.55 -4.66
CA PRO A 133 -10.04 11.28 -4.18
C PRO A 133 -10.71 10.42 -5.27
N GLN A 134 -11.35 11.07 -6.25
CA GLN A 134 -12.00 10.37 -7.36
C GLN A 134 -10.98 9.60 -8.21
N GLN A 135 -9.78 10.17 -8.41
CA GLN A 135 -8.70 9.49 -9.14
C GLN A 135 -8.17 8.30 -8.35
N ALA A 136 -7.94 8.47 -7.05
CA ALA A 136 -7.48 7.38 -6.19
C ALA A 136 -8.47 6.21 -6.17
N ARG A 137 -9.77 6.49 -6.01
CA ARG A 137 -10.83 5.47 -6.01
C ARG A 137 -10.94 4.73 -7.35
N LEU A 138 -10.87 5.46 -8.46
CA LEU A 138 -10.90 4.88 -9.79
C LEU A 138 -9.71 3.93 -9.99
N MET A 139 -8.50 4.40 -9.68
CA MET A 139 -7.28 3.60 -9.79
C MET A 139 -7.28 2.40 -8.85
N TYR A 140 -7.75 2.58 -7.61
CA TYR A 140 -7.92 1.48 -6.66
C TYR A 140 -8.83 0.40 -7.24
N ARG A 141 -9.96 0.77 -7.85
CA ARG A 141 -10.88 -0.18 -8.49
C ARG A 141 -10.23 -0.92 -9.66
N TYR A 142 -9.46 -0.24 -10.51
CA TYR A 142 -8.77 -0.88 -11.65
C TYR A 142 -7.62 -1.80 -11.24
N LEU A 143 -6.97 -1.53 -10.11
CA LEU A 143 -5.87 -2.34 -9.57
C LEU A 143 -6.35 -3.45 -8.64
N ALA A 144 -7.54 -3.28 -8.04
CA ALA A 144 -8.12 -4.28 -7.18
C ALA A 144 -8.40 -5.55 -7.99
N TYR A 145 -8.00 -6.67 -7.43
CA TYR A 145 -8.31 -7.97 -8.00
C TYR A 145 -9.84 -8.16 -7.97
N GLU A 146 -10.48 -8.33 -9.12
CA GLU A 146 -11.87 -8.80 -9.15
C GLU A 146 -11.86 -10.29 -8.74
N PRO A 147 -12.53 -10.67 -7.64
CA PRO A 147 -12.71 -12.08 -7.34
C PRO A 147 -13.56 -12.69 -8.45
N TYR A 148 -13.03 -13.73 -9.11
CA TYR A 148 -13.77 -14.58 -10.03
C TYR A 148 -15.00 -15.22 -9.37
#